data_AF-A0A7R9PFQ2-F1
#
_entry.id   AF-A0A7R9PFQ2-F1
#
_cell.length_a   1.000
_cell.length_b   1.000
_cell.length_c   1.000
_cell.angle_alpha   90.00
_cell.angle_beta   90.00
_cell.angle_gamma   90.00
#
_symmetry.space_group_name_H-M   'P 1'
#
loop_
_entity.id
_entity.type
_entity.pdbx_description
1 polymer ?
#
loop_
_entity_poly.entity_id
_entity_poly.type
_entity_poly.pdbx_seq_one_letter_code
_entity_poly.pdbx_strand_id
1 'polypeptide(L)'
;MHIEVQVALNFVISYLYNKLPRRRVNIFGEELEKALKDKFKGHWYPEKPFKGSAFRCLKTGDPVDSVLERAARESGVPIQDVLENLPQELAVWVDPGEVSYRIGEKGSVKVLFSEQVDPHDDSSADREVTKTFNPEAQCFRPIEAVTSSAPSPTSLAPYKSSPSPVTTFMPRSTAPLTFTTATFAQTKFGSTKLKTSSKRAN
;
A
#
# COMPACT_ATOMS: atom_id res chain seq x y z
N MET A 1 -4.25 -10.27 -19.97
CA MET A 1 -2.83 -10.04 -19.59
C MET A 1 -2.61 -8.71 -18.86
N HIS A 2 -3.14 -7.59 -19.34
CA HIS A 2 -2.76 -6.28 -18.79
C HIS A 2 -3.22 -6.08 -17.34
N ILE A 3 -4.49 -6.42 -17.03
CA ILE A 3 -5.05 -6.30 -15.69
C ILE A 3 -4.40 -7.28 -14.71
N GLU A 4 -4.12 -8.51 -15.14
CA GLU A 4 -3.51 -9.56 -14.33
C GLU A 4 -2.07 -9.18 -13.94
N VAL A 5 -1.31 -8.62 -14.88
CA VAL A 5 0.03 -8.08 -14.58
C VAL A 5 -0.05 -6.93 -13.58
N GLN A 6 -0.99 -6.00 -13.73
CA GLN A 6 -1.16 -4.88 -12.80
C GLN A 6 -1.54 -5.34 -11.38
N VAL A 7 -2.43 -6.33 -11.26
CA VAL A 7 -2.78 -6.93 -9.96
C VAL A 7 -1.56 -7.56 -9.30
N ALA A 8 -0.80 -8.37 -10.05
CA ALA A 8 0.41 -9.01 -9.53
C ALA A 8 1.47 -7.99 -9.11
N LEU A 9 1.67 -6.93 -9.92
CA LEU A 9 2.61 -5.85 -9.61
C LEU A 9 2.23 -5.13 -8.33
N ASN A 10 0.97 -4.67 -8.22
CA ASN A 10 0.49 -3.95 -7.04
C ASN A 10 0.66 -4.78 -5.77
N PHE A 11 0.36 -6.08 -5.85
CA PHE A 11 0.59 -7.00 -4.75
C PHE A 11 2.07 -7.06 -4.36
N VAL A 12 2.99 -7.28 -5.31
CA VAL A 12 4.43 -7.39 -5.04
C VAL A 12 5.01 -6.07 -4.52
N ILE A 13 4.78 -4.95 -5.19
CA ILE A 13 5.38 -3.65 -4.79
C ILE A 13 4.79 -3.11 -3.49
N SER A 14 3.60 -3.58 -3.07
CA SER A 14 2.99 -3.19 -1.79
C SER A 14 3.84 -3.58 -0.57
N TYR A 15 4.66 -4.64 -0.68
CA TYR A 15 5.63 -5.02 0.35
C TYR A 15 6.83 -4.06 0.44
N LEU A 16 7.14 -3.35 -0.65
CA LEU A 16 8.32 -2.49 -0.76
C LEU A 16 8.02 -1.04 -0.33
N TYR A 17 6.76 -0.61 -0.45
CA TYR A 17 6.35 0.70 0.04
C TYR A 17 6.58 0.85 1.54
N ASN A 18 7.00 2.04 1.96
CA ASN A 18 7.38 2.37 3.33
C ASN A 18 8.62 1.62 3.87
N LYS A 19 9.24 0.76 3.06
CA LYS A 19 10.51 0.07 3.38
C LYS A 19 11.67 0.61 2.53
N LEU A 20 11.40 0.90 1.26
CA LEU A 20 12.38 1.41 0.31
C LEU A 20 11.99 2.82 -0.18
N PRO A 21 12.93 3.60 -0.74
CA PRO A 21 12.63 4.95 -1.25
C PRO A 21 11.51 4.92 -2.29
N ARG A 22 10.40 5.63 -2.03
CA ARG A 22 9.18 5.60 -2.86
C ARG A 22 9.45 5.79 -4.35
N ARG A 23 10.27 6.77 -4.72
CA ARG A 23 10.64 7.01 -6.13
C ARG A 23 11.31 5.78 -6.77
N ARG A 24 12.16 5.08 -6.02
CA ARG A 24 12.85 3.86 -6.48
C ARG A 24 11.87 2.70 -6.60
N VAL A 25 10.94 2.54 -5.66
CA VAL A 25 9.87 1.53 -5.74
C VAL A 25 8.98 1.73 -6.96
N ASN A 26 8.63 2.98 -7.29
CA ASN A 26 7.84 3.28 -8.49
C ASN A 26 8.57 2.84 -9.76
N ILE A 27 9.86 3.20 -9.89
CA ILE A 27 10.69 2.81 -11.05
C ILE A 27 10.85 1.28 -11.10
N PHE A 28 11.03 0.62 -9.94
CA PHE A 28 11.06 -0.84 -9.85
C PHE A 28 9.77 -1.47 -10.39
N GLY A 29 8.60 -0.93 -10.01
CA GLY A 29 7.31 -1.38 -10.52
C GLY A 29 7.18 -1.26 -12.04
N GLU A 30 7.60 -0.13 -12.60
CA GLU A 30 7.59 0.11 -14.05
C GLU A 30 8.51 -0.87 -14.81
N GLU A 31 9.72 -1.11 -14.30
CA GLU A 31 10.68 -2.04 -14.92
C GLU A 31 10.27 -3.51 -14.75
N LEU A 32 9.65 -3.87 -13.61
CA LEU A 32 9.10 -5.19 -13.39
C LEU A 32 7.91 -5.45 -14.33
N GLU A 33 7.05 -4.45 -14.55
CA GLU A 33 5.93 -4.56 -15.50
C GLU A 33 6.43 -4.87 -16.91
N LYS A 34 7.42 -4.11 -17.37
CA LYS A 34 8.03 -4.31 -18.68
C LYS A 34 8.66 -5.70 -18.79
N ALA A 35 9.43 -6.10 -17.79
CA ALA A 35 10.09 -7.41 -17.77
C ALA A 35 9.09 -8.58 -17.77
N LEU A 36 7.98 -8.48 -17.03
CA LEU A 36 6.93 -9.50 -17.03
C LEU A 36 6.23 -9.60 -18.40
N LYS A 37 5.88 -8.46 -19.01
CA LYS A 37 5.28 -8.46 -20.35
C LYS A 37 6.20 -9.06 -21.40
N ASP A 38 7.49 -8.72 -21.35
CA ASP A 38 8.51 -9.30 -22.22
C ASP A 38 8.59 -10.82 -22.02
N LYS A 39 8.67 -11.27 -20.75
CA LYS A 39 8.72 -12.69 -20.37
C LYS A 39 7.49 -13.43 -20.90
N PHE A 40 6.29 -12.89 -20.73
CA PHE A 40 5.04 -13.58 -21.07
C PHE A 40 4.73 -13.60 -22.56
N LYS A 41 5.45 -12.82 -23.38
CA LYS A 41 5.25 -12.78 -24.83
C LYS A 41 5.41 -14.17 -25.44
N GLY A 42 4.43 -14.57 -26.26
CA GLY A 42 4.37 -15.91 -26.87
C GLY A 42 3.99 -17.05 -25.89
N HIS A 43 3.78 -16.73 -24.62
CA HIS A 43 3.43 -17.69 -23.56
C HIS A 43 2.12 -17.31 -22.87
N TRP A 44 1.22 -16.62 -23.55
CA TRP A 44 -0.10 -16.23 -23.03
C TRP A 44 -1.19 -16.92 -23.86
N TYR A 45 -1.99 -17.78 -23.23
CA TYR A 45 -2.96 -18.65 -23.92
C TYR A 45 -4.35 -18.54 -23.26
N PRO A 46 -5.19 -17.56 -23.60
CA PRO A 46 -6.51 -17.37 -22.99
C PRO A 46 -7.41 -18.61 -23.02
N GLU A 47 -7.34 -19.39 -24.10
CA GLU A 47 -8.16 -20.59 -24.30
C GLU A 47 -7.65 -21.79 -23.49
N LYS A 48 -6.40 -21.74 -23.03
CA LYS A 48 -5.77 -22.76 -22.18
C LYS A 48 -4.97 -22.06 -21.07
N PRO A 49 -5.63 -21.43 -20.08
CA PRO A 49 -4.97 -20.55 -19.11
C PRO A 49 -3.75 -21.17 -18.43
N PHE A 50 -3.86 -22.43 -18.04
CA PHE A 50 -2.78 -23.16 -17.35
C PHE A 50 -1.58 -23.51 -18.23
N LYS A 51 -1.70 -23.44 -19.57
CA LYS A 51 -0.57 -23.67 -20.47
C LYS A 51 0.48 -22.58 -20.23
N GLY A 52 1.69 -22.98 -19.84
CA GLY A 52 2.78 -22.06 -19.54
C GLY A 52 2.69 -21.36 -18.18
N SER A 53 1.76 -21.75 -17.29
CA SER A 53 1.60 -21.15 -15.96
C SER A 53 2.89 -21.21 -15.13
N ALA A 54 3.59 -22.35 -15.12
CA ALA A 54 4.88 -22.49 -14.43
C ALA A 54 5.97 -21.56 -14.97
N PHE A 55 5.96 -21.28 -16.28
CA PHE A 55 6.89 -20.34 -16.90
C PHE A 55 6.55 -18.89 -16.51
N ARG A 56 5.26 -18.53 -16.44
CA ARG A 56 4.82 -17.19 -16.05
C ARG A 56 4.89 -16.93 -14.56
N CYS A 57 4.96 -17.97 -13.74
CA CYS A 57 5.12 -17.87 -12.29
C CYS A 57 6.32 -16.99 -11.92
N LEU A 58 6.08 -15.98 -11.09
CA LEU A 58 7.07 -15.11 -10.49
C LEU A 58 7.45 -15.68 -9.11
N LYS A 59 8.71 -16.00 -8.90
CA LYS A 59 9.20 -16.59 -7.64
C LYS A 59 10.32 -15.76 -7.02
N THR A 60 10.27 -15.63 -5.69
CA THR A 60 11.32 -14.95 -4.89
C THR A 60 12.24 -15.92 -4.16
N GLY A 61 11.95 -17.23 -4.19
CA GLY A 61 12.80 -18.28 -3.62
C GLY A 61 14.04 -18.57 -4.48
N ASP A 62 14.74 -19.66 -4.19
CA ASP A 62 15.94 -20.09 -4.95
C ASP A 62 15.55 -21.09 -6.06
N PRO A 63 15.84 -20.82 -7.36
CA PRO A 63 16.44 -19.61 -7.89
C PRO A 63 15.45 -18.44 -8.00
N VAL A 64 15.97 -17.22 -7.77
CA VAL A 64 15.20 -15.98 -7.90
C VAL A 64 14.88 -15.73 -9.37
N ASP A 65 13.68 -15.23 -9.65
CA ASP A 65 13.31 -14.92 -11.02
C ASP A 65 14.11 -13.73 -11.57
N SER A 66 14.77 -13.93 -12.71
CA SER A 66 15.57 -12.92 -13.42
C SER A 66 14.86 -11.58 -13.68
N VAL A 67 13.53 -11.57 -13.75
CA VAL A 67 12.76 -10.31 -13.91
C VAL A 67 12.88 -9.41 -12.69
N LEU A 68 13.01 -9.97 -11.48
CA LEU A 68 13.22 -9.21 -10.24
C LEU A 68 14.63 -8.60 -10.23
N GLU A 69 15.63 -9.38 -10.63
CA GLU A 69 17.02 -8.89 -10.75
C GLU A 69 17.13 -7.76 -11.77
N ARG A 70 16.48 -7.93 -12.94
CA ARG A 70 16.42 -6.89 -13.97
C ARG A 70 15.77 -5.61 -13.42
N ALA A 71 14.60 -5.71 -12.80
CA ALA A 71 13.89 -4.55 -12.25
C ALA A 71 14.68 -3.85 -11.12
N ALA A 72 15.32 -4.62 -10.24
CA ALA A 72 16.18 -4.10 -9.18
C ALA A 72 17.36 -3.30 -9.75
N ARG A 73 18.06 -3.88 -10.73
CA ARG A 73 19.19 -3.23 -11.42
C ARG A 73 18.79 -1.92 -12.09
N GLU A 74 17.72 -1.92 -12.88
CA GLU A 74 17.27 -0.73 -13.62
C GLU A 74 16.72 0.37 -12.70
N SER A 75 16.08 -0.01 -11.58
CA SER A 75 15.61 0.94 -10.58
C SER A 75 16.71 1.50 -9.66
N GLY A 76 17.89 0.88 -9.66
CA GLY A 76 19.00 1.24 -8.77
C GLY A 76 18.75 0.86 -7.31
N VAL A 77 18.01 -0.23 -7.08
CA VAL A 77 17.79 -0.83 -5.77
C VAL A 77 18.57 -2.14 -5.71
N PRO A 78 19.38 -2.39 -4.67
CA PRO A 78 20.01 -3.69 -4.49
C PRO A 78 18.97 -4.82 -4.47
N ILE A 79 19.21 -5.89 -5.22
CA ILE A 79 18.27 -7.04 -5.25
C ILE A 79 18.06 -7.62 -3.85
N GLN A 80 19.09 -7.61 -3.00
CA GLN A 80 19.01 -8.08 -1.63
C GLN A 80 17.98 -7.29 -0.82
N ASP A 81 17.97 -5.96 -0.91
CA ASP A 81 16.99 -5.10 -0.24
C ASP A 81 15.56 -5.38 -0.72
N VAL A 82 15.38 -5.73 -1.99
CA VAL A 82 14.07 -6.14 -2.52
C VAL A 82 13.64 -7.46 -1.89
N LEU A 83 14.51 -8.48 -1.91
CA LEU A 83 14.20 -9.82 -1.42
C LEU A 83 13.96 -9.85 0.09
N GLU A 84 14.69 -9.07 0.88
CA GLU A 84 14.51 -8.98 2.34
C GLU A 84 13.16 -8.38 2.75
N ASN A 85 12.55 -7.59 1.89
CA ASN A 85 11.23 -6.99 2.14
C ASN A 85 10.08 -7.81 1.53
N LEU A 86 10.36 -8.82 0.71
CA LEU A 86 9.34 -9.72 0.18
C LEU A 86 9.15 -10.93 1.10
N PRO A 87 7.94 -11.53 1.13
CA PRO A 87 7.73 -12.77 1.86
C PRO A 87 8.67 -13.87 1.37
N GLN A 88 9.19 -14.66 2.31
CA GLN A 88 10.00 -15.83 1.99
C GLN A 88 9.18 -16.82 1.16
N GLU A 89 9.82 -17.38 0.13
CA GLU A 89 9.23 -18.39 -0.76
C GLU A 89 7.92 -17.95 -1.41
N LEU A 90 7.80 -16.66 -1.73
CA LEU A 90 6.66 -16.14 -2.48
C LEU A 90 6.67 -16.73 -3.90
N ALA A 91 5.52 -17.24 -4.32
CA ALA A 91 5.21 -17.59 -5.69
C ALA A 91 3.92 -16.88 -6.11
N VAL A 92 3.94 -16.21 -7.27
CA VAL A 92 2.76 -15.56 -7.86
C VAL A 92 2.53 -16.14 -9.24
N TRP A 93 1.35 -16.70 -9.47
CA TRP A 93 0.91 -17.16 -10.78
C TRP A 93 0.08 -16.06 -11.45
N VAL A 94 0.46 -15.71 -12.67
CA VAL A 94 -0.20 -14.69 -13.48
C VAL A 94 -0.69 -15.39 -14.75
N ASP A 95 -1.94 -15.82 -14.70
CA ASP A 95 -2.57 -16.64 -15.72
C ASP A 95 -3.75 -15.88 -16.37
N PRO A 96 -4.14 -16.22 -17.61
CA PRO A 96 -5.33 -15.62 -18.21
C PRO A 96 -6.57 -15.80 -17.33
N GLY A 97 -7.16 -14.69 -16.90
CA GLY A 97 -8.36 -14.69 -16.06
C GLY A 97 -8.13 -14.99 -14.57
N GLU A 98 -6.89 -15.22 -14.11
CA GLU A 98 -6.61 -15.44 -12.68
C GLU A 98 -5.21 -14.95 -12.27
N VAL A 99 -5.14 -14.29 -11.11
CA VAL A 99 -3.88 -14.05 -10.40
C VAL A 99 -3.99 -14.67 -9.03
N SER A 100 -3.07 -15.56 -8.70
CA SER A 100 -3.01 -16.23 -7.40
C SER A 100 -1.59 -16.27 -6.87
N TYR A 101 -1.45 -16.48 -5.56
CA TYR A 101 -0.16 -16.49 -4.90
C TYR A 101 -0.10 -17.52 -3.79
N ARG A 102 1.12 -17.89 -3.40
CA ARG A 102 1.44 -18.70 -2.23
C ARG A 102 2.64 -18.09 -1.51
N ILE A 103 2.58 -18.05 -0.19
CA ILE A 103 3.70 -17.67 0.67
C ILE A 103 4.12 -18.89 1.48
N GLY A 104 5.40 -19.22 1.46
CA GLY A 104 5.94 -20.42 2.11
C GLY A 104 5.70 -21.72 1.31
N GLU A 105 6.57 -22.71 1.51
CA GLU A 105 6.52 -24.04 0.90
C GLU A 105 5.19 -24.76 1.16
N LYS A 106 4.70 -24.65 2.40
CA LYS A 106 3.45 -25.27 2.88
C LYS A 106 2.25 -24.30 2.86
N GLY A 107 2.40 -23.11 2.30
CA GLY A 107 1.32 -22.13 2.20
C GLY A 107 0.17 -22.62 1.33
N SER A 108 -1.05 -22.20 1.65
CA SER A 108 -2.19 -22.35 0.74
C SER A 108 -2.10 -21.33 -0.40
N VAL A 109 -2.59 -21.72 -1.58
CA VAL A 109 -2.76 -20.81 -2.71
C VAL A 109 -3.97 -19.91 -2.42
N LYS A 110 -3.80 -18.60 -2.62
CA LYS A 110 -4.83 -17.57 -2.45
C LYS A 110 -4.99 -16.79 -3.74
N VAL A 111 -6.24 -16.42 -4.05
CA VAL A 111 -6.58 -15.69 -5.28
C VAL A 111 -6.61 -14.19 -5.01
N LEU A 112 -5.84 -13.43 -5.80
CA LEU A 112 -5.85 -11.95 -5.83
C LEU A 112 -6.90 -11.43 -6.82
N PHE A 113 -7.04 -12.12 -7.95
CA PHE A 113 -7.96 -11.77 -9.03
C PHE A 113 -8.48 -13.05 -9.70
N SER A 114 -9.77 -13.07 -10.03
CA SER A 114 -10.40 -14.09 -10.88
C SER A 114 -11.50 -13.43 -11.72
N GLU A 115 -11.51 -13.71 -13.02
CA GLU A 115 -12.55 -13.28 -13.95
C GLU A 115 -13.78 -14.19 -13.89
N GLN A 116 -13.66 -15.39 -13.30
CA GLN A 116 -14.82 -16.26 -13.06
C GLN A 116 -15.68 -15.63 -11.98
N VAL A 117 -16.79 -15.02 -12.40
CA VAL A 117 -17.87 -14.60 -11.52
C VAL A 117 -18.47 -15.87 -10.92
N ASP A 118 -18.24 -16.13 -9.63
CA ASP A 118 -19.05 -17.09 -8.90
C ASP A 118 -20.51 -16.59 -8.97
N PRO A 119 -21.45 -17.33 -9.59
CA PRO A 119 -22.85 -16.90 -9.67
C PRO A 119 -23.57 -16.89 -8.31
N HIS A 120 -22.83 -17.04 -7.19
CA HIS A 120 -23.34 -17.04 -5.83
C HIS A 120 -22.79 -15.91 -4.94
N ASP A 121 -21.88 -15.05 -5.42
CA ASP A 121 -21.30 -13.97 -4.62
C ASP A 121 -21.75 -12.58 -5.12
N ASP A 122 -23.05 -12.30 -4.98
CA ASP A 122 -23.67 -11.00 -5.31
C ASP A 122 -23.49 -9.98 -4.16
N SER A 123 -22.35 -10.02 -3.47
CA SER A 123 -22.08 -9.11 -2.36
C SER A 123 -20.66 -8.55 -2.39
N SER A 124 -20.64 -7.23 -2.55
CA SER A 124 -19.57 -6.30 -2.15
C SER A 124 -18.54 -5.95 -3.23
N ALA A 125 -18.85 -4.85 -3.93
CA ALA A 125 -17.90 -4.00 -4.65
C ALA A 125 -16.75 -3.44 -3.77
N ASP A 126 -16.70 -3.74 -2.47
CA ASP A 126 -15.59 -3.35 -1.57
C ASP A 126 -14.46 -4.41 -1.52
N ARG A 127 -14.63 -5.59 -2.13
CA ARG A 127 -13.60 -6.68 -2.07
C ARG A 127 -12.49 -6.55 -3.10
N GLU A 128 -12.72 -5.93 -4.25
CA GLU A 128 -11.69 -5.77 -5.29
C GLU A 128 -10.48 -4.97 -4.79
N VAL A 129 -10.72 -3.90 -4.01
CA VAL A 129 -9.64 -3.06 -3.49
C VAL A 129 -8.86 -3.76 -2.37
N THR A 130 -9.51 -4.65 -1.61
CA THR A 130 -8.88 -5.28 -0.43
C THR A 130 -8.01 -6.49 -0.81
N LYS A 131 -8.32 -7.18 -1.91
CA LYS A 131 -7.62 -8.43 -2.29
C LYS A 131 -6.33 -8.21 -3.08
N THR A 132 -6.10 -7.04 -3.66
CA THR A 132 -4.91 -6.75 -4.49
C THR A 132 -3.71 -6.22 -3.71
N PHE A 133 -3.86 -5.96 -2.41
CA PHE A 133 -2.80 -5.44 -1.53
C PHE A 133 -2.27 -6.51 -0.58
N ASN A 134 -1.00 -6.39 -0.18
CA ASN A 134 -0.44 -7.18 0.92
C ASN A 134 -1.34 -7.07 2.17
N PRO A 135 -1.83 -8.19 2.75
CA PRO A 135 -2.68 -8.15 3.96
C PRO A 135 -1.98 -7.55 5.18
N GLU A 136 -0.64 -7.48 5.20
CA GLU A 136 0.13 -6.85 6.27
C GLU A 136 0.30 -5.34 6.10
N ALA A 137 -0.10 -4.77 4.96
CA ALA A 137 -0.04 -3.33 4.75
C ALA A 137 -1.05 -2.63 5.68
N GLN A 138 -0.54 -1.96 6.72
CA GLN A 138 -1.34 -1.12 7.60
C GLN A 138 -1.77 0.14 6.83
N CYS A 139 -2.99 0.17 6.31
CA CYS A 139 -3.64 1.43 5.97
C CYS A 139 -3.74 2.26 7.25
N PHE A 140 -3.29 3.53 7.21
CA PHE A 140 -3.34 4.46 8.34
C PHE A 140 -4.72 4.38 9.00
N ARG A 141 -4.80 3.75 10.18
CA ARG A 141 -6.00 3.82 10.98
C ARG A 141 -6.07 5.23 11.54
N PRO A 142 -7.22 5.94 11.42
CA PRO A 142 -7.44 7.13 12.22
C PRO A 142 -7.12 6.78 13.67
N ILE A 143 -6.34 7.62 14.35
CA ILE A 143 -6.20 7.53 15.81
C ILE A 143 -7.64 7.64 16.33
N GLU A 144 -8.19 6.53 16.84
CA GLU A 144 -9.47 6.58 17.52
C GLU A 144 -9.33 7.67 18.59
N ALA A 145 -10.16 8.70 18.45
CA ALA A 145 -10.18 9.82 19.37
C ALA A 145 -10.26 9.24 20.77
N VAL A 146 -9.22 9.51 21.58
CA VAL A 146 -9.21 9.22 23.01
C VAL A 146 -10.52 9.76 23.60
N THR A 147 -11.45 8.85 23.84
CA THR A 147 -12.64 9.12 24.60
C THR A 147 -12.16 9.54 25.97
N SER A 148 -12.52 10.77 26.30
CA SER A 148 -12.25 11.44 27.55
C SER A 148 -12.58 10.53 28.75
N SER A 149 -11.54 9.97 29.35
CA SER A 149 -11.52 9.58 30.76
C SER A 149 -10.17 10.00 31.32
N ALA A 150 -10.15 11.22 31.86
CA ALA A 150 -9.00 11.77 32.55
C ALA A 150 -8.65 10.91 33.78
N PRO A 151 -7.37 10.62 34.05
CA PRO A 151 -6.97 10.16 35.36
C PRO A 151 -6.97 11.34 36.35
N SER A 152 -7.70 11.19 37.45
CA SER A 152 -7.70 12.11 38.58
C SER A 152 -6.32 12.18 39.24
N PRO A 153 -5.79 13.36 39.63
CA PRO A 153 -4.59 13.44 40.45
C PRO A 153 -4.98 13.33 41.94
N THR A 154 -4.59 12.23 42.58
CA THR A 154 -4.59 12.13 44.05
C THR A 154 -3.28 12.69 44.60
N SER A 155 -3.39 13.76 45.40
CA SER A 155 -2.30 14.39 46.15
C SER A 155 -2.31 13.89 47.61
N LEU A 156 -1.16 13.42 48.13
CA LEU A 156 -0.88 13.36 49.57
C LEU A 156 0.63 13.61 49.89
N ALA A 157 0.96 14.88 50.16
CA ALA A 157 1.70 15.41 51.34
C ALA A 157 3.21 15.05 51.60
N PRO A 158 3.90 15.65 52.61
CA PRO A 158 4.29 17.08 52.70
C PRO A 158 5.71 17.31 53.31
N TYR A 159 6.53 18.26 52.81
CA TYR A 159 7.65 18.79 53.62
C TYR A 159 7.90 20.30 53.43
N LYS A 160 8.22 20.91 54.57
CA LYS A 160 8.27 22.33 54.92
C LYS A 160 9.50 23.06 54.34
N SER A 161 9.36 24.34 53.97
CA SER A 161 9.79 25.52 54.78
C SER A 161 10.30 26.73 53.96
N SER A 162 9.88 27.91 54.44
CA SER A 162 10.49 29.26 54.31
C SER A 162 10.17 30.20 53.12
N PRO A 163 10.11 31.53 53.36
CA PRO A 163 9.23 32.46 52.62
C PRO A 163 9.96 33.57 51.81
N SER A 164 9.17 34.33 51.02
CA SER A 164 9.35 35.72 50.48
C SER A 164 9.39 35.80 48.94
N PRO A 165 9.09 36.97 48.32
CA PRO A 165 7.74 37.48 48.11
C PRO A 165 7.35 37.62 46.61
N VAL A 166 6.05 37.57 46.36
CA VAL A 166 5.25 38.00 45.19
C VAL A 166 5.95 38.65 43.99
N THR A 167 5.69 38.08 42.80
CA THR A 167 5.44 38.86 41.58
C THR A 167 4.30 38.19 40.81
N THR A 168 3.17 38.89 40.68
CA THR A 168 2.00 38.44 39.93
C THR A 168 2.31 38.49 38.44
N PHE A 169 2.48 37.35 37.79
CA PHE A 169 2.45 37.22 36.33
C PHE A 169 1.27 36.36 35.93
N MET A 170 0.36 36.95 35.14
CA MET A 170 -0.81 36.27 34.58
C MET A 170 -0.37 35.08 33.70
N PRO A 171 -1.04 33.92 33.77
CA PRO A 171 -0.75 32.83 32.86
C PRO A 171 -1.26 33.17 31.45
N ARG A 172 -0.32 33.33 30.51
CA ARG A 172 -0.61 33.35 29.07
C ARG A 172 -1.09 31.95 28.67
N SER A 173 -2.32 31.85 28.16
CA SER A 173 -2.81 30.58 27.60
C SER A 173 -2.04 30.28 26.31
N THR A 174 -1.14 29.31 26.35
CA THR A 174 -0.60 28.69 25.16
C THR A 174 -1.55 27.58 24.74
N ALA A 175 -2.54 27.92 23.92
CA ALA A 175 -3.31 26.90 23.22
C ALA A 175 -2.36 26.12 22.28
N PRO A 176 -2.41 24.77 22.25
CA PRO A 176 -1.60 24.00 21.33
C PRO A 176 -1.98 24.32 19.88
N LEU A 177 -0.99 24.59 19.04
CA LEU A 177 -1.18 24.80 17.61
C LEU A 177 -1.53 23.46 16.94
N THR A 178 -2.81 23.14 16.86
CA THR A 178 -3.32 21.98 16.12
C THR A 178 -3.40 22.31 14.63
N PHE A 179 -2.56 21.65 13.82
CA PHE A 179 -2.65 21.71 12.36
C PHE A 179 -3.78 20.79 11.89
N THR A 180 -4.99 21.34 11.75
CA THR A 180 -6.12 20.60 11.17
C THR A 180 -6.24 20.89 9.67
N THR A 181 -6.71 19.91 8.90
CA THR A 181 -7.02 20.07 7.47
C THR A 181 -8.03 21.21 7.22
N ALA A 182 -8.95 21.42 8.16
CA ALA A 182 -9.89 22.53 8.12
C ALA A 182 -9.20 23.91 8.20
N THR A 183 -8.14 24.04 9.01
CA THR A 183 -7.34 25.27 9.12
C THR A 183 -6.60 25.59 7.81
N PHE A 184 -6.08 24.57 7.12
CA PHE A 184 -5.42 24.75 5.82
C PHE A 184 -6.41 25.21 4.73
N ALA A 185 -7.60 24.61 4.69
CA ALA A 185 -8.64 24.95 3.71
C ALA A 185 -9.21 26.38 3.85
N GLN A 186 -9.04 27.03 5.01
CA GLN A 186 -9.44 28.42 5.22
C GLN A 186 -8.48 29.44 4.59
N THR A 187 -7.29 29.01 4.16
CA THR A 187 -6.35 29.91 3.50
C THR A 187 -6.81 30.18 2.06
N LYS A 188 -7.05 31.45 1.75
CA LYS A 188 -7.63 31.96 0.50
C LYS A 188 -6.65 31.94 -0.68
N PHE A 189 -5.89 30.87 -0.85
CA PHE A 189 -4.99 30.65 -1.99
C PHE A 189 -5.16 29.23 -2.51
N GLY A 190 -6.13 29.03 -3.42
CA GLY A 190 -6.24 27.77 -4.17
C GLY A 190 -7.64 27.20 -4.35
N SER A 191 -8.66 28.02 -4.62
CA SER A 191 -9.92 27.49 -5.17
C SER A 191 -9.78 27.43 -6.70
N THR A 192 -9.54 26.24 -7.25
CA THR A 192 -9.64 26.00 -8.70
C THR A 192 -11.11 25.87 -9.08
N LYS A 193 -11.67 26.86 -9.79
CA LYS A 193 -13.02 26.79 -10.37
C LYS A 193 -13.10 25.69 -11.44
N LEU A 194 -14.11 24.83 -11.35
CA LEU A 194 -14.58 23.99 -12.45
C LEU A 194 -15.24 24.86 -13.52
N LYS A 195 -14.78 24.74 -14.77
CA LYS A 195 -15.36 25.43 -15.94
C LYS A 195 -16.46 24.55 -16.53
N THR A 196 -17.72 24.97 -16.35
CA THR A 196 -18.87 24.35 -17.02
C THR A 196 -18.86 24.73 -18.51
N SER A 197 -18.97 23.73 -19.38
CA SER A 197 -19.10 23.91 -20.83
C SER A 197 -20.57 23.95 -21.20
N SER A 198 -21.11 25.13 -21.51
CA SER A 198 -22.46 25.29 -22.05
C SER A 198 -22.45 25.05 -23.57
N LYS A 199 -23.21 24.04 -24.00
CA LYS A 199 -23.47 23.68 -25.40
C LYS A 199 -24.38 24.74 -26.02
N ARG A 200 -23.93 25.44 -27.07
CA ARG A 200 -24.77 26.38 -27.83
C ARG A 200 -25.38 25.62 -29.00
N ALA A 201 -26.71 25.57 -29.05
CA ALA A 201 -27.47 25.13 -30.20
C ALA A 201 -27.48 26.25 -31.26
N ASN A 202 -27.24 25.88 -32.51
CA ASN A 202 -27.93 26.40 -33.68
C ASN A 202 -27.86 25.34 -34.77
#